data_AF-A0A402AWK6-F1
#
_entry.id   AF-A0A402AWK6-F1
#
_cell.length_a   1.000
_cell.length_b   1.000
_cell.length_c   1.000
_cell.angle_alpha   90.00
_cell.angle_beta   90.00
_cell.angle_gamma   90.00
#
_symmetry.space_group_name_H-M   'P 1'
#
loop_
_entity.id
_entity.type
_entity.pdbx_description
1 polymer ?
#
loop_
_entity_poly.entity_id
_entity_poly.type
_entity_poly.pdbx_seq_one_letter_code
_entity_poly.pdbx_strand_id
1 'polypeptide(L)' 'MVRKANQFMPIHEQDPFAWFREMRAEHPVHYDAETERWYVFRYRDVERVLTDYNQFSSEWAHRR' A
#
# COMPACT_ATOMS: atom_id res chain seq x y z
N MET A 1 -17.97 2.21 -15.95
CA MET A 1 -17.17 0.99 -15.67
C MET A 1 -16.67 1.10 -14.24
N VAL A 2 -17.38 0.49 -13.29
CA VAL A 2 -17.04 0.57 -11.85
C VAL A 2 -16.22 -0.68 -11.53
N ARG A 3 -14.91 -0.52 -11.35
CA ARG A 3 -14.08 -1.54 -10.70
C ARG A 3 -14.37 -1.44 -9.20
N LYS A 4 -14.69 -2.57 -8.57
CA LYS A 4 -14.98 -2.63 -7.13
C LYS A 4 -13.64 -2.61 -6.38
N ALA A 5 -13.61 -1.96 -5.22
CA ALA A 5 -12.60 -2.01 -4.14
C ALA A 5 -11.95 -3.39 -3.83
N ASN A 6 -12.45 -4.47 -4.42
CA ASN A 6 -11.92 -5.83 -4.33
C ASN A 6 -10.81 -6.15 -5.37
N GLN A 7 -10.31 -5.18 -6.13
CA GLN A 7 -9.35 -5.44 -7.22
C GLN A 7 -7.90 -5.06 -6.91
N PHE A 8 -7.65 -4.14 -5.98
CA PHE A 8 -6.28 -3.74 -5.63
C PHE A 8 -5.57 -4.77 -4.75
N MET A 9 -6.30 -5.44 -3.86
CA MET A 9 -5.77 -6.52 -3.02
C MET A 9 -6.45 -7.85 -3.37
N PRO A 10 -6.01 -8.55 -4.42
CA PRO A 10 -6.33 -9.96 -4.58
C PRO A 10 -5.47 -10.75 -3.58
N ILE A 11 -5.71 -10.54 -2.27
CA ILE A 11 -5.27 -11.49 -1.25
C ILE A 11 -6.06 -12.77 -1.49
N HIS A 12 -5.58 -13.60 -2.41
CA HIS A 12 -6.06 -14.95 -2.54
C HIS A 12 -5.79 -15.64 -1.21
N GLU A 13 -6.85 -16.10 -0.54
CA GLU A 13 -6.77 -16.79 0.76
C GLU A 13 -5.74 -17.95 0.75
N GLN A 14 -5.42 -18.46 -0.44
CA GLN A 14 -4.54 -19.61 -0.67
C GLN A 14 -3.05 -19.25 -0.80
N ASP A 15 -2.68 -18.09 -1.35
CA ASP A 15 -1.27 -17.63 -1.42
C ASP A 15 -1.18 -16.08 -1.48
N PRO A 16 -1.34 -15.39 -0.34
CA PRO A 16 -1.21 -13.94 -0.28
C PRO A 16 0.22 -13.47 -0.63
N PHE A 17 1.23 -14.34 -0.49
CA PHE A 17 2.62 -13.96 -0.71
C PHE A 17 3.00 -13.85 -2.18
N ALA A 18 2.31 -14.55 -3.08
CA ALA A 18 2.49 -14.39 -4.53
C ALA A 18 2.23 -12.95 -4.96
N TRP A 19 1.10 -12.39 -4.56
CA TRP A 19 0.77 -11.01 -4.89
C TRP A 19 1.76 -10.01 -4.29
N PHE A 20 2.16 -10.19 -3.03
CA PHE A 20 3.19 -9.33 -2.44
C PHE A 20 4.55 -9.44 -3.12
N ARG A 21 4.91 -10.60 -3.70
CA ARG A 21 6.14 -10.76 -4.51
C ARG A 21 6.07 -9.92 -5.78
N GLU A 22 4.96 -9.98 -6.50
CA GLU A 22 4.72 -9.18 -7.72
C GLU A 22 4.77 -7.68 -7.40
N MET A 23 4.03 -7.22 -6.39
CA MET A 23 4.03 -5.80 -5.99
C MET A 23 5.41 -5.30 -5.58
N ARG A 24 6.22 -6.09 -4.86
CA ARG A 24 7.61 -5.69 -4.54
C ARG A 24 8.51 -5.53 -5.77
N ALA A 25 8.26 -6.33 -6.81
CA ALA A 25 9.06 -6.35 -8.03
C ALA A 25 8.65 -5.22 -8.99
N GLU A 26 7.35 -5.10 -9.26
CA GLU A 26 6.82 -4.27 -10.35
C GLU A 26 6.26 -2.93 -9.87
N HIS A 27 5.65 -2.91 -8.68
CA HIS A 27 4.95 -1.75 -8.13
C HIS A 27 5.31 -1.47 -6.66
N PRO A 28 6.60 -1.25 -6.34
CA PRO A 28 7.07 -1.20 -4.95
C PRO A 28 6.47 -0.06 -4.13
N VAL A 29 6.01 1.00 -4.80
CA VAL A 29 5.17 2.08 -4.28
C VAL A 29 4.03 2.28 -5.27
N HIS A 30 2.78 2.19 -4.82
CA HIS A 30 1.60 2.29 -5.67
C HIS A 30 0.59 3.29 -5.10
N TYR A 31 0.09 4.19 -5.95
CA TYR A 31 -1.02 5.06 -5.61
C TYR A 31 -2.34 4.46 -6.08
N ASP A 32 -3.23 4.20 -5.14
CA ASP A 32 -4.58 3.76 -5.41
C ASP A 32 -5.51 4.97 -5.49
N ALA A 33 -5.98 5.27 -6.70
CA ALA A 33 -6.87 6.39 -6.96
C ALA A 33 -8.29 6.19 -6.41
N GLU A 34 -8.72 4.96 -6.13
CA GLU A 34 -10.06 4.70 -5.57
C GLU A 34 -10.09 5.09 -4.08
N THR A 35 -9.02 4.79 -3.35
CA THR A 35 -8.93 5.09 -1.91
C THR A 35 -8.12 6.35 -1.60
N GLU A 36 -7.49 6.96 -2.61
CA GLU A 36 -6.56 8.08 -2.49
C GLU A 36 -5.40 7.79 -1.53
N ARG A 37 -4.87 6.56 -1.58
CA ARG A 37 -3.84 6.08 -0.65
C ARG A 37 -2.60 5.59 -1.38
N TRP A 38 -1.48 5.68 -0.68
CA TRP A 38 -0.21 5.10 -1.09
C TRP A 38 0.03 3.77 -0.39
N TYR A 39 0.45 2.77 -1.16
CA TYR A 39 0.87 1.46 -0.67
C TYR A 39 2.36 1.26 -0.90
N VAL A 40 3.04 0.66 0.08
CA VAL A 40 4.49 0.46 0.10
C VAL A 40 4.80 -1.00 0.40
N PHE A 41 5.64 -1.65 -0.41
CA PHE A 41 5.77 -3.11 -0.40
C PHE A 41 7.16 -3.63 -0.03
N ARG A 42 8.23 -2.87 -0.26
CA ARG A 42 9.60 -3.31 0.04
C ARG A 42 9.91 -3.05 1.50
N TYR A 43 10.58 -4.01 2.14
CA TYR A 43 10.93 -3.93 3.57
C TYR A 43 11.61 -2.62 3.94
N ARG A 44 12.67 -2.23 3.21
CA ARG A 44 13.40 -0.98 3.45
C ARG A 44 12.53 0.28 3.37
N ASP A 45 11.54 0.27 2.48
CA ASP A 45 10.69 1.42 2.22
C ASP A 45 9.61 1.52 3.33
N VAL A 46 9.08 0.37 3.77
CA VAL A 46 8.18 0.27 4.93
C VAL A 46 8.89 0.67 6.22
N GLU A 47 10.10 0.15 6.45
CA GLU A 47 10.93 0.51 7.61
C GLU A 47 11.12 2.03 7.68
N ARG A 48 11.51 2.67 6.57
CA ARG A 48 11.65 4.13 6.51
C ARG A 48 10.35 4.85 6.86
N VAL A 49 9.21 4.43 6.31
CA VAL A 49 7.90 5.06 6.62
C VAL A 49 7.58 4.97 8.11
N LEU A 50 7.87 3.83 8.73
CA LEU A 50 7.59 3.62 10.16
C LEU A 50 8.57 4.36 11.08
N THR A 51 9.81 4.60 10.65
CA THR A 51 10.85 5.22 11.49
C THR A 51 11.04 6.71 11.25
N ASP A 52 10.75 7.23 10.06
CA ASP A 52 10.92 8.65 9.70
C ASP A 52 9.65 9.45 10.04
N TYR A 53 9.34 9.54 11.32
CA TYR A 53 8.14 10.22 11.84
C TYR A 53 8.09 11.73 11.55
N ASN A 54 9.23 12.33 11.16
CA ASN A 54 9.27 13.72 10.71
C ASN A 54 8.60 13.90 9.33
N GLN A 55 8.67 12.87 8.47
CA GLN A 55 8.04 12.88 7.16
C GLN A 55 6.71 12.11 7.12
N PHE A 56 6.53 11.12 8.00
CA PHE A 56 5.35 10.26 8.06
C PHE A 56 4.70 10.31 9.44
N SER A 57 3.67 11.13 9.58
CA SER A 57 2.93 11.22 10.84
C SER A 57 2.01 10.01 11.06
N SER A 58 1.87 9.61 12.33
CA SER A 58 0.82 8.68 12.76
C SER A 58 -0.50 9.39 13.11
N GLU A 59 -0.48 10.72 13.22
CA GLU A 59 -1.69 11.52 13.40
C GLU A 59 -2.56 11.42 12.16
N TRP A 60 -3.83 11.10 12.35
CA TRP A 60 -4.79 11.19 11.27
C TRP A 60 -4.99 12.67 10.95
N ALA A 61 -4.73 13.06 9.70
CA ALA A 61 -5.10 14.38 9.23
C ALA A 61 -6.62 14.52 9.36
N HIS A 62 -7.07 15.26 10.38
CA HIS A 62 -8.47 15.60 10.55
C HIS A 62 -8.86 16.44 9.33
N ARG A 63 -9.54 15.81 8.36
CA ARG A 63 -10.07 16.50 7.19
C ARG A 63 -11.07 17.54 7.72
N ARG A 64 -10.72 18.82 7.67
CA ARG A 64 -11.69 19.91 7.80
C ARG A 64 -12.49 20.05 6.51
#